data_AF-A0AAD7G650-F1
#
_entry.id   AF-A0AAD7G650-F1
#
_cell.length_a   1.000
_cell.length_b   1.000
_cell.length_c   1.000
_cell.angle_alpha   90.00
_cell.angle_beta   90.00
_cell.angle_gamma   90.00
#
_symmetry.space_group_name_H-M   'P 1'
#
loop_
_entity.id
_entity.type
_entity.pdbx_description
1 polymer ?
#
loop_
_entity_poly.entity_id
_entity_poly.type
_entity_poly.pdbx_seq_one_letter_code
_entity_poly.pdbx_strand_id
1 'polypeptide(L)'
;MPKDLEHTYDEAMERIDRQSEDDRNIARLILIWISNAKRLLSISELQEALAVEPGDTTFDSDNILDVDIMLSVCAGLVTVDQTDHIVRLVHYTAQQYLDSVQASRFPQAQVDITTTCLAYLSFEMF
;
A
#
# COMPACT_ATOMS: atom_id res chain seq x y z
N MET A 1 -14.69 -16.97 -2.69
CA MET A 1 -13.86 -17.37 -3.84
C MET A 1 -13.65 -18.89 -3.79
N PRO A 2 -12.96 -19.56 -4.73
CA PRO A 2 -12.44 -20.90 -4.45
C PRO A 2 -11.60 -20.88 -3.17
N LYS A 3 -11.82 -21.82 -2.25
CA LYS A 3 -11.16 -21.84 -0.92
C LYS A 3 -9.63 -21.88 -1.03
N ASP A 4 -9.10 -22.50 -2.07
CA ASP A 4 -7.66 -22.62 -2.31
C ASP A 4 -6.99 -21.25 -2.59
N LEU A 5 -7.74 -20.32 -3.20
CA LEU A 5 -7.24 -18.96 -3.47
C LEU A 5 -7.23 -18.10 -2.21
N GLU A 6 -8.26 -18.20 -1.36
CA GLU A 6 -8.30 -17.51 -0.06
C GLU A 6 -7.12 -17.97 0.81
N HIS A 7 -6.84 -19.27 0.85
CA HIS A 7 -5.69 -19.82 1.57
C HIS A 7 -4.35 -19.28 1.04
N THR A 8 -4.20 -19.18 -0.29
CA THR A 8 -2.98 -18.61 -0.90
C THR A 8 -2.76 -17.15 -0.48
N TYR A 9 -3.83 -16.36 -0.39
CA TYR A 9 -3.75 -14.97 0.06
C TYR A 9 -3.50 -14.86 1.57
N ASP A 10 -4.09 -15.74 2.38
CA ASP A 10 -3.79 -15.84 3.81
C ASP A 10 -2.31 -16.15 4.03
N GLU A 11 -1.72 -17.10 3.30
CA GLU A 11 -0.29 -17.41 3.36
C GLU A 11 0.59 -16.21 2.95
N ALA A 12 0.16 -15.41 1.96
CA ALA A 12 0.84 -14.19 1.59
C ALA A 12 0.78 -13.12 2.69
N MET A 13 -0.40 -12.93 3.29
CA MET A 13 -0.57 -12.02 4.43
C MET A 13 0.24 -12.46 5.64
N GLU A 14 0.28 -13.76 5.96
CA GLU A 14 1.13 -14.26 7.05
C GLU A 14 2.62 -14.08 6.76
N ARG A 15 3.05 -14.18 5.49
CA ARG A 15 4.43 -13.86 5.11
C ARG A 15 4.74 -12.38 5.34
N ILE A 16 3.78 -11.48 5.11
CA ILE A 16 3.89 -10.06 5.46
C ILE A 16 3.99 -9.87 6.98
N ASP A 17 3.13 -10.53 7.74
CA ASP A 17 3.06 -10.40 9.20
C ASP A 17 4.35 -10.86 9.92
N ARG A 18 5.15 -11.74 9.27
CA ARG A 18 6.43 -12.28 9.77
C ARG A 18 7.66 -11.44 9.41
N GLN A 19 7.52 -10.38 8.61
CA GLN A 19 8.63 -9.49 8.28
C GLN A 19 9.05 -8.63 9.48
N SER A 20 10.08 -7.80 9.29
CA SER A 20 10.43 -6.76 10.27
C SER A 20 9.23 -5.82 10.50
N GLU A 21 9.20 -5.12 11.64
CA GLU A 21 8.11 -4.20 11.93
C GLU A 21 7.97 -3.11 10.86
N ASP A 22 9.09 -2.57 10.39
CA ASP A 22 9.15 -1.55 9.35
C ASP A 22 8.62 -2.08 8.02
N ASP A 23 9.14 -3.22 7.54
CA ASP A 23 8.70 -3.82 6.27
C ASP A 23 7.21 -4.19 6.30
N ARG A 24 6.73 -4.73 7.43
CA ARG A 24 5.32 -5.06 7.64
C ARG A 24 4.44 -3.81 7.57
N ASN A 25 4.89 -2.70 8.16
CA ASN A 25 4.17 -1.43 8.14
C ASN A 25 4.13 -0.86 6.71
N ILE A 26 5.25 -0.89 5.98
CA ILE A 26 5.31 -0.47 4.57
C ILE A 26 4.35 -1.31 3.72
N ALA A 27 4.42 -2.64 3.82
CA ALA A 27 3.54 -3.55 3.08
C ALA A 27 2.06 -3.27 3.38
N ARG A 28 1.72 -3.03 4.66
CA ARG A 28 0.36 -2.66 5.07
C ARG A 28 -0.08 -1.35 4.41
N LEU A 29 0.74 -0.31 4.45
CA LEU A 29 0.40 0.99 3.84
C LEU A 29 0.18 0.86 2.34
N ILE A 30 1.06 0.12 1.64
CA ILE A 30 0.90 -0.18 0.21
C ILE A 30 -0.45 -0.87 -0.06
N LEU A 31 -0.77 -1.93 0.68
CA LEU A 31 -2.02 -2.66 0.50
C LEU A 31 -3.24 -1.78 0.77
N ILE A 32 -3.19 -0.93 1.81
CA ILE A 32 -4.25 0.03 2.13
C ILE A 32 -4.46 1.00 0.97
N TRP A 33 -3.39 1.63 0.47
CA TRP A 33 -3.47 2.60 -0.62
C TRP A 33 -4.04 1.99 -1.90
N ILE A 34 -3.49 0.86 -2.35
CA ILE A 34 -3.93 0.22 -3.60
C ILE A 34 -5.38 -0.28 -3.50
N SER A 35 -5.75 -0.89 -2.37
CA SER A 35 -7.11 -1.47 -2.20
C SER A 35 -8.20 -0.43 -1.99
N ASN A 36 -7.87 0.76 -1.47
CA ASN A 36 -8.85 1.82 -1.18
C ASN A 36 -8.90 2.93 -2.24
N ALA A 37 -7.94 2.96 -3.18
CA ALA A 37 -7.91 3.95 -4.23
C ALA A 37 -9.10 3.77 -5.19
N LYS A 38 -9.76 4.87 -5.56
CA LYS A 38 -10.90 4.85 -6.51
C LYS A 38 -10.48 4.61 -7.96
N ARG A 39 -9.19 4.77 -8.24
CA ARG A 39 -8.53 4.51 -9.52
C ARG A 39 -7.17 3.90 -9.26
N LEU A 40 -6.58 3.30 -10.28
CA LEU A 40 -5.19 2.85 -10.21
C LEU A 40 -4.26 4.03 -9.91
N LEU A 41 -3.27 3.77 -9.06
CA LEU A 41 -2.23 4.72 -8.69
C LEU A 41 -1.02 4.53 -9.61
N SER A 42 -0.38 5.62 -9.97
CA SER A 42 0.96 5.54 -10.56
C SER A 42 1.98 5.12 -9.50
N ILE A 43 3.14 4.64 -9.96
CA ILE A 43 4.28 4.33 -9.07
C ILE A 43 4.65 5.56 -8.24
N SER A 44 4.80 6.73 -8.89
CA SER A 44 5.18 7.97 -8.22
C SER A 44 4.13 8.45 -7.21
N GLU A 45 2.84 8.33 -7.52
CA GLU A 45 1.77 8.70 -6.59
C GLU A 45 1.83 7.87 -5.31
N LEU A 46 2.07 6.57 -5.44
CA LEU A 46 2.20 5.69 -4.28
C LEU A 46 3.50 5.96 -3.51
N GLN A 47 4.62 6.20 -4.20
CA GLN A 47 5.89 6.55 -3.56
C GLN A 47 5.79 7.85 -2.75
N GLU A 48 5.19 8.90 -3.32
CA GLU A 48 4.96 10.16 -2.61
C GLU A 48 4.05 9.94 -1.40
N ALA A 49 2.96 9.19 -1.57
CA ALA A 49 2.06 8.88 -0.46
C ALA A 49 2.73 8.11 0.69
N LEU A 50 3.72 7.27 0.39
CA LEU A 50 4.47 6.53 1.41
C LEU A 50 5.60 7.36 2.06
N ALA A 51 6.11 8.37 1.35
CA ALA A 51 7.17 9.26 1.84
C ALA A 51 6.66 10.39 2.75
N VAL A 52 5.34 10.61 2.80
CA VAL A 52 4.72 11.63 3.64
C VAL A 52 4.69 11.20 5.11
N GLU A 53 5.33 12.00 5.96
CA GLU A 53 5.27 11.84 7.41
C GLU A 53 4.31 12.87 8.03
N PRO A 54 3.24 12.43 8.72
CA PRO A 54 2.34 13.34 9.41
C PRO A 54 3.06 14.13 10.51
N GLY A 55 3.08 15.45 10.37
CA GLY A 55 3.75 16.36 11.32
C GLY A 55 4.84 17.20 10.68
N ASP A 56 5.33 16.78 9.52
CA ASP A 56 6.28 17.55 8.72
C ASP A 56 5.61 18.75 8.04
N THR A 57 6.39 19.80 7.81
CA THR A 57 5.95 21.02 7.10
C THR A 57 6.36 21.02 5.63
N THR A 58 7.22 20.09 5.21
CA THR A 58 7.75 19.98 3.85
C THR A 58 7.87 18.52 3.44
N PHE A 59 7.75 18.26 2.13
CA PHE A 59 8.00 16.93 1.57
C PHE A 59 9.50 16.63 1.54
N ASP A 60 9.91 15.51 2.14
CA ASP A 60 11.28 14.99 2.05
C ASP A 60 11.37 13.92 0.96
N SER A 61 12.07 14.23 -0.13
CA SER A 61 12.28 13.29 -1.23
C SER A 61 13.20 12.13 -0.86
N ASP A 62 14.01 12.27 0.19
CA ASP A 62 14.92 11.20 0.65
C ASP A 62 14.14 10.04 1.31
N ASN A 63 12.87 10.28 1.69
CA ASN A 63 11.95 9.27 2.20
C ASN A 63 11.26 8.43 1.10
N ILE A 64 11.52 8.72 -0.19
CA ILE A 64 10.95 7.94 -1.29
C ILE A 64 11.52 6.52 -1.31
N LEU A 65 10.63 5.54 -1.14
CA LEU A 65 10.99 4.11 -1.21
C LEU A 65 11.23 3.64 -2.64
N ASP A 66 12.23 2.78 -2.82
CA ASP A 66 12.47 2.10 -4.09
C ASP A 66 11.32 1.12 -4.42
N VAL A 67 10.96 1.04 -5.70
CA VAL A 67 9.88 0.17 -6.19
C VAL A 67 10.16 -1.30 -5.91
N ASP A 68 11.41 -1.74 -5.97
CA ASP A 68 11.79 -3.12 -5.68
C ASP A 68 11.53 -3.46 -4.20
N ILE A 69 11.73 -2.50 -3.29
CA ILE A 69 11.38 -2.65 -1.87
C ILE A 69 9.86 -2.80 -1.74
N MET A 70 9.09 -1.90 -2.37
CA MET A 70 7.61 -1.94 -2.33
C MET A 70 7.06 -3.31 -2.80
N LEU A 71 7.64 -3.87 -3.87
CA LEU A 71 7.23 -5.17 -4.38
C LEU A 71 7.66 -6.33 -3.48
N SER A 72 8.90 -6.27 -2.96
CA SER A 72 9.46 -7.30 -2.10
C SER A 72 8.66 -7.48 -0.82
N VAL A 73 8.32 -6.36 -0.15
CA VAL A 73 7.61 -6.42 1.14
C VAL A 73 6.15 -6.89 1.00
N CYS A 74 5.53 -6.76 -0.18
CA CYS A 74 4.14 -7.18 -0.42
C CYS A 74 3.96 -8.68 -0.71
N ALA A 75 4.99 -9.52 -0.59
CA ALA A 75 4.92 -10.98 -0.69
C ALA A 75 4.23 -11.52 -1.97
N GLY A 76 4.32 -10.76 -3.07
CA GLY A 76 3.71 -11.11 -4.35
C GLY A 76 2.21 -10.80 -4.45
N LEU A 77 1.64 -9.98 -3.56
CA LEU A 77 0.27 -9.47 -3.69
C LEU A 77 0.17 -8.25 -4.63
N VAL A 78 1.29 -7.58 -4.86
CA VAL A 78 1.40 -6.34 -5.64
C VAL A 78 2.30 -6.57 -6.84
N THR A 79 1.97 -5.93 -7.95
CA THR A 79 2.76 -5.91 -9.18
C THR A 79 2.74 -4.52 -9.80
N VAL A 80 3.75 -4.22 -10.61
CA VAL A 80 3.83 -2.97 -11.39
C VAL A 80 3.67 -3.27 -12.87
N ASP A 81 2.92 -2.41 -13.56
CA ASP A 81 2.95 -2.36 -15.01
C ASP A 81 4.02 -1.37 -15.43
N GLN A 82 5.11 -1.87 -16.02
CA GLN A 82 6.22 -1.01 -16.45
C GLN A 82 5.88 -0.15 -17.65
N THR A 83 4.85 -0.51 -18.44
CA THR A 83 4.46 0.24 -19.63
C THR A 83 3.68 1.49 -19.24
N ASP A 84 2.72 1.31 -18.33
CA ASP A 84 1.79 2.35 -17.91
C ASP A 84 2.21 3.03 -16.59
N HIS A 85 3.32 2.59 -15.98
CA HIS A 85 3.85 3.05 -14.69
C HIS A 85 2.81 3.04 -13.55
N ILE A 86 1.98 1.99 -13.51
CA ILE A 86 0.92 1.81 -12.52
C ILE A 86 1.26 0.70 -11.53
N VAL A 87 0.82 0.86 -10.28
CA VAL A 87 0.88 -0.18 -9.26
C VAL A 87 -0.51 -0.79 -9.09
N ARG A 88 -0.60 -2.11 -9.05
CA ARG A 88 -1.86 -2.84 -8.89
C ARG A 88 -1.67 -4.13 -8.10
N LEU A 89 -2.77 -4.68 -7.62
CA LEU A 89 -2.78 -6.04 -7.10
C LEU A 89 -2.54 -7.04 -8.22
N VAL A 90 -1.92 -8.18 -7.89
CA VAL A 90 -1.55 -9.23 -8.87
C VAL A 90 -2.75 -9.79 -9.63
N HIS A 91 -3.94 -9.73 -9.05
CA HIS A 91 -5.17 -10.19 -9.69
C HIS A 91 -6.40 -9.53 -9.06
N TYR A 92 -7.52 -9.46 -9.80
CA TYR A 92 -8.77 -8.89 -9.25
C TYR A 92 -9.29 -9.68 -8.04
N THR A 93 -8.95 -10.97 -7.92
CA THR A 93 -9.32 -11.78 -6.75
C THR A 93 -8.53 -11.40 -5.50
N ALA A 94 -7.35 -10.81 -5.63
CA ALA A 94 -6.65 -10.25 -4.48
C ALA A 94 -7.41 -9.02 -3.93
N GLN A 95 -8.04 -8.21 -4.80
CA GLN A 95 -8.89 -7.09 -4.36
C GLN A 95 -10.05 -7.60 -3.51
N GLN A 96 -10.85 -8.55 -4.01
CA GLN A 96 -12.02 -9.01 -3.24
C GLN A 96 -11.62 -9.76 -1.96
N TYR A 97 -10.43 -10.39 -1.92
CA TYR A 97 -9.88 -10.92 -0.68
C TYR A 97 -9.58 -9.78 0.32
N LEU A 98 -8.84 -8.75 -0.10
CA LEU A 98 -8.52 -7.60 0.75
C LEU A 98 -9.78 -6.88 1.23
N ASP A 99 -10.78 -6.69 0.37
CA ASP A 99 -12.09 -6.13 0.74
C ASP A 99 -12.76 -6.95 1.85
N SER A 100 -12.64 -8.29 1.80
CA SER A 100 -13.26 -9.18 2.79
C SER A 100 -12.57 -9.14 4.17
N VAL A 101 -11.27 -8.84 4.21
CA VAL A 101 -10.48 -8.77 5.45
C VAL A 101 -10.18 -7.35 5.91
N GLN A 102 -10.58 -6.34 5.13
CA GLN A 102 -10.23 -4.93 5.37
C GLN A 102 -10.63 -4.47 6.78
N ALA A 103 -11.86 -4.76 7.21
CA ALA A 103 -12.37 -4.30 8.49
C ALA A 103 -11.61 -4.88 9.69
N SER A 104 -11.05 -6.09 9.57
CA SER A 104 -10.29 -6.75 10.64
C SER A 104 -8.80 -6.45 10.57
N ARG A 105 -8.20 -6.44 9.37
CA ARG A 105 -6.76 -6.21 9.18
C ARG A 105 -6.37 -4.74 9.11
N PHE A 106 -7.22 -3.89 8.51
CA PHE A 106 -6.95 -2.48 8.27
C PHE A 106 -8.07 -1.56 8.79
N PRO A 107 -8.45 -1.64 10.08
CA PRO A 107 -9.57 -0.86 10.62
C PRO A 107 -9.37 0.66 10.54
N GLN A 108 -8.11 1.11 10.44
CA GLN A 108 -7.74 2.52 10.34
C GLN A 108 -7.39 2.97 8.92
N ALA A 109 -7.60 2.14 7.89
CA ALA A 109 -7.22 2.44 6.51
C ALA A 109 -7.63 3.84 6.03
N GLN A 110 -8.88 4.23 6.28
CA GLN A 110 -9.40 5.54 5.88
C GLN A 110 -8.79 6.69 6.69
N VAL A 111 -8.47 6.46 7.97
CA VAL A 111 -7.79 7.44 8.82
C VAL A 111 -6.35 7.62 8.35
N ASP A 112 -5.64 6.53 8.08
CA ASP A 112 -4.25 6.52 7.60
C ASP A 112 -4.14 7.29 6.27
N ILE A 113 -5.00 6.97 5.29
CA ILE A 113 -5.06 7.67 3.99
C ILE A 113 -5.40 9.15 4.17
N THR A 114 -6.45 9.46 4.93
CA THR A 114 -6.90 10.86 5.10
C THR A 114 -5.86 11.72 5.78
N THR A 115 -5.20 11.18 6.81
CA THR A 115 -4.14 11.87 7.56
C THR A 115 -2.95 12.17 6.66
N THR A 116 -2.55 11.19 5.84
CA THR A 116 -1.46 11.33 4.87
C THR A 116 -1.79 12.40 3.82
N CYS A 117 -2.98 12.33 3.21
CA CYS A 117 -3.44 13.35 2.26
C CYS A 117 -3.47 14.75 2.88
N LEU A 118 -3.97 14.86 4.12
CA LEU A 118 -4.04 16.14 4.81
C LEU A 118 -2.65 16.71 5.11
N ALA A 119 -1.71 15.87 5.53
CA ALA A 119 -0.32 16.27 5.75
C ALA A 119 0.31 16.79 4.45
N TYR A 120 0.18 16.03 3.36
CA TYR A 120 0.70 16.44 2.04
C TYR A 120 0.13 17.78 1.56
N LEU A 121 -1.18 17.98 1.71
CA LEU A 121 -1.84 19.24 1.33
C LEU A 121 -1.52 20.41 2.26
N SER A 122 -0.96 20.15 3.44
CA SER A 122 -0.60 21.17 4.43
C SER A 122 0.88 21.58 4.35
N PHE A 123 1.66 20.98 3.46
CA PHE A 123 3.05 21.38 3.25
C PHE A 123 3.14 22.81 2.73
N GLU A 124 4.14 23.54 3.22
CA GLU A 124 4.36 24.97 2.92
C GLU A 124 4.62 25.28 1.44
N MET A 125 4.76 24.24 0.61
CA MET A 125 4.88 24.35 -0.84
C MET A 125 3.57 24.73 -1.55
N PHE A 126 2.42 24.66 -0.87
CA PHE A 126 1.08 24.93 -1.41
C PHE A 126 0.38 26.13 -0.77
#